data_AF-A0A382X830-F1
#
_entry.id   AF-A0A382X830-F1
#
_cell.length_a   1.000
_cell.length_b   1.000
_cell.length_c   1.000
_cell.angle_alpha   90.00
_cell.angle_beta   90.00
_cell.angle_gamma   90.00
#
_symmetry.space_group_name_H-M   'P 1'
#
loop_
_entity.id
_entity.type
_entity.pdbx_description
1 polymer ?
#
loop_
_entity_poly.entity_id
_entity_poly.type
_entity_poly.pdbx_seq_one_letter_code
_entity_poly.pdbx_strand_id
1 'polypeptide(L)'
;MPTATLNPAGVITIQLGDLIETGVGPKGARIIVDVLSAKVESDRLNATLATNDAADWLTLSEEGTLGVLDVRLTLRTDDGAFIYVEYGGRVDMTTGLIAAAPTFQTGDDRYKWLNRVQAVLAGQVNLETGVLIYNIYEVQVAAD
;
A
#
# COMPACT_ATOMS: atom_id res chain seq x y z
N MET A 1 -0.24 21.72 -21.01
CA MET A 1 0.76 20.90 -20.28
C MET A 1 -0.01 19.91 -19.42
N PRO A 2 0.41 18.64 -19.26
CA PRO A 2 -0.35 17.72 -18.42
C PRO A 2 -0.31 18.16 -16.95
N THR A 3 -1.46 18.08 -16.28
CA THR A 3 -1.62 18.31 -14.84
C THR A 3 -2.23 17.07 -14.17
N ALA A 4 -2.13 16.98 -12.85
CA ALA A 4 -2.71 15.89 -12.08
C ALA A 4 -3.41 16.39 -10.82
N THR A 5 -4.55 15.80 -10.49
CA THR A 5 -5.27 16.02 -9.23
C THR A 5 -5.49 14.70 -8.48
N LEU A 6 -5.66 14.77 -7.17
CA LEU A 6 -5.93 13.61 -6.31
C LEU A 6 -7.40 13.59 -5.91
N ASN A 7 -8.13 12.57 -6.37
CA ASN A 7 -9.54 12.38 -6.07
C ASN A 7 -9.68 11.36 -4.93
N PRO A 8 -10.30 11.70 -3.79
CA PRO A 8 -10.50 10.75 -2.69
C PRO A 8 -11.24 9.49 -3.17
N ALA A 9 -10.75 8.32 -2.77
CA ALA A 9 -11.24 7.03 -3.25
C ALA A 9 -11.56 6.02 -2.14
N GLY A 10 -11.17 6.25 -0.88
CA GLY A 10 -11.48 5.36 0.23
C GLY A 10 -10.39 5.35 1.30
N VAL A 11 -10.46 4.34 2.17
CA VAL A 11 -9.51 4.13 3.28
C VAL A 11 -9.05 2.68 3.30
N ILE A 12 -7.79 2.45 3.68
CA ILE A 12 -7.25 1.13 4.03
C ILE A 12 -6.86 1.14 5.50
N THR A 13 -7.33 0.16 6.26
CA THR A 13 -6.82 -0.13 7.60
C THR A 13 -6.03 -1.43 7.55
N ILE A 14 -4.80 -1.40 8.06
CA ILE A 14 -3.84 -2.51 8.03
C ILE A 14 -3.41 -2.83 9.45
N GLN A 15 -3.31 -4.11 9.76
CA GLN A 15 -2.61 -4.61 10.95
C GLN A 15 -1.30 -5.27 10.51
N LEU A 16 -0.19 -4.70 10.96
CA LEU A 16 1.14 -5.27 10.78
C LEU A 16 1.39 -6.37 11.82
N GLY A 17 2.19 -7.35 11.43
CA GLY A 17 2.63 -8.48 12.25
C GLY A 17 4.10 -8.35 12.63
N ASP A 18 4.82 -9.46 12.53
CA ASP A 18 6.22 -9.52 12.87
C ASP A 18 7.09 -8.64 11.97
N LEU A 19 8.13 -8.06 12.57
CA LEU A 19 9.20 -7.34 11.88
C LEU A 19 10.45 -8.21 11.94
N ILE A 20 10.88 -8.71 10.79
CA ILE A 20 12.08 -9.55 10.68
C ILE A 20 13.20 -8.71 10.08
N GLU A 21 14.16 -8.33 10.92
CA GLU A 21 15.38 -7.67 10.46
C GLU A 21 16.34 -8.68 9.83
N THR A 22 16.73 -8.45 8.58
CA THR A 22 17.72 -9.29 7.89
C THR A 22 19.13 -8.69 7.94
N GLY A 23 19.29 -7.53 8.57
CA GLY A 23 20.54 -6.77 8.65
C GLY A 23 20.89 -6.01 7.35
N VAL A 24 22.10 -5.44 7.35
CA VAL A 24 22.64 -4.66 6.22
C VAL A 24 23.10 -5.58 5.10
N GLY A 25 22.53 -5.39 3.90
CA GLY A 25 22.93 -6.10 2.69
C GLY A 25 23.40 -5.16 1.56
N PRO A 26 23.64 -5.69 0.35
CA PRO A 26 24.16 -4.91 -0.79
C PRO A 26 23.26 -3.74 -1.24
N LYS A 27 22.01 -3.68 -0.77
CA LYS A 27 21.03 -2.64 -1.11
C LYS A 27 20.59 -1.82 0.12
N GLY A 28 21.28 -1.95 1.26
CA GLY A 28 20.89 -1.32 2.54
C GLY A 28 20.33 -2.32 3.56
N ALA A 29 19.95 -1.81 4.73
CA ALA A 29 19.30 -2.60 5.77
C ALA A 29 17.87 -2.94 5.35
N ARG A 30 17.45 -4.19 5.61
CA ARG A 30 16.13 -4.71 5.21
C ARG A 30 15.36 -5.21 6.42
N ILE A 31 14.09 -4.83 6.48
CA ILE A 31 13.10 -5.33 7.41
C ILE A 31 11.97 -5.96 6.59
N ILE A 32 11.61 -7.20 6.90
CA ILE A 32 10.42 -7.83 6.34
C ILE A 32 9.28 -7.59 7.33
N VAL A 33 8.27 -6.86 6.90
CA VAL A 33 7.10 -6.52 7.72
C VAL A 33 5.93 -7.38 7.27
N ASP A 34 5.48 -8.27 8.15
CA ASP A 34 4.30 -9.09 7.90
C ASP A 34 3.02 -8.24 7.92
N VAL A 35 2.05 -8.59 7.09
CA VAL A 35 0.76 -7.90 7.00
C VAL A 35 -0.35 -8.91 7.34
N LEU A 36 -0.79 -8.86 8.59
CA LEU A 36 -1.77 -9.80 9.15
C LEU A 36 -3.19 -9.57 8.63
N SER A 37 -3.54 -8.31 8.38
CA SER A 37 -4.83 -7.96 7.79
C SER A 37 -4.77 -6.65 7.03
N ALA A 38 -5.62 -6.53 6.02
CA ALA A 38 -5.92 -5.30 5.32
C ALA A 38 -7.43 -5.26 5.11
N LYS A 39 -8.05 -4.10 5.36
CA LYS A 39 -9.46 -3.82 5.08
C LYS A 39 -9.53 -2.55 4.25
N VAL A 40 -10.09 -2.66 3.05
CA VAL A 40 -10.35 -1.54 2.13
C VAL A 40 -11.83 -1.18 2.22
N GLU A 41 -12.10 0.10 2.43
CA GLU A 41 -13.46 0.66 2.47
C GLU A 41 -13.57 1.82 1.47
N SER A 42 -14.48 1.69 0.51
CA SER A 42 -14.72 2.65 -0.57
C SER A 42 -16.16 2.55 -1.08
N ASP A 43 -16.69 3.64 -1.63
CA ASP A 43 -17.98 3.66 -2.32
C ASP A 43 -18.02 2.72 -3.54
N ARG A 44 -16.86 2.43 -4.16
CA ARG A 44 -16.76 1.60 -5.37
C ARG A 44 -16.42 0.15 -5.10
N LEU A 45 -15.80 -0.18 -3.96
CA LEU A 45 -15.44 -1.55 -3.58
C LEU A 45 -15.12 -1.66 -2.08
N ASN A 46 -15.43 -2.82 -1.51
CA ASN A 46 -14.93 -3.21 -0.19
C ASN A 46 -14.14 -4.52 -0.33
N ALA A 47 -13.00 -4.62 0.33
CA ALA A 47 -12.14 -5.79 0.21
C ALA A 47 -11.34 -6.07 1.48
N THR A 48 -10.91 -7.32 1.62
CA THR A 48 -10.00 -7.77 2.68
C THR A 48 -8.85 -8.58 2.08
N LEU A 49 -7.81 -8.91 2.86
CA LEU A 49 -6.79 -9.85 2.37
C LEU A 49 -7.43 -11.17 1.93
N ALA A 50 -7.02 -11.64 0.75
CA ALA A 50 -7.49 -12.90 0.18
C ALA A 50 -6.82 -14.11 0.85
N THR A 51 -5.56 -13.95 1.26
CA THR A 51 -4.73 -14.99 1.86
C THR A 51 -3.55 -14.36 2.61
N ASN A 52 -2.68 -15.18 3.19
CA ASN A 52 -1.49 -14.74 3.92
C ASN A 52 -0.31 -14.60 2.94
N ASP A 53 -0.44 -13.71 1.95
CA ASP A 53 0.58 -13.44 0.93
C ASP A 53 1.15 -12.01 0.98
N ALA A 54 0.82 -11.27 2.05
CA ALA A 54 1.08 -9.85 2.15
C ALA A 54 2.30 -9.56 3.04
N ALA A 55 3.26 -8.80 2.53
CA ALA A 55 4.38 -8.27 3.31
C ALA A 55 5.00 -7.02 2.64
N ASP A 56 5.71 -6.23 3.44
CA ASP A 56 6.62 -5.17 2.97
C ASP A 56 8.07 -5.62 3.13
N TRP A 57 8.83 -5.57 2.03
CA TRP A 57 10.28 -5.76 2.07
C TRP A 57 10.96 -4.39 2.24
N LEU A 58 10.73 -3.73 3.36
CA LEU A 58 11.19 -2.37 3.65
C LEU A 58 12.72 -2.24 3.60
N THR A 59 13.23 -1.29 2.83
CA THR A 59 14.66 -0.94 2.81
C THR A 59 14.88 0.39 3.55
N LEU A 60 15.77 0.41 4.54
CA LEU A 60 16.10 1.61 5.30
C LEU A 60 17.32 2.35 4.72
N SER A 61 17.32 3.67 4.85
CA SER A 61 18.51 4.50 4.69
C SER A 61 19.55 4.18 5.75
N GLU A 62 20.79 4.63 5.52
CA GLU A 62 21.90 4.41 6.45
C GLU A 62 21.61 4.99 7.85
N GLU A 63 20.95 6.16 7.89
CA GLU A 63 20.56 6.83 9.14
C GLU A 63 19.32 6.21 9.79
N GLY A 64 18.63 5.28 9.11
CA GLY A 64 17.41 4.62 9.61
C GLY A 64 16.17 5.52 9.67
N THR A 65 16.24 6.77 9.20
CA THR A 65 15.13 7.75 9.27
C THR A 65 14.21 7.70 8.06
N LEU A 66 14.66 7.11 6.94
CA LEU A 66 13.90 7.00 5.70
C LEU A 66 13.80 5.54 5.27
N GLY A 67 12.58 5.09 5.00
CA GLY A 67 12.30 3.77 4.44
C GLY A 67 11.78 3.84 3.00
N VAL A 68 12.11 2.82 2.22
CA VAL A 68 11.58 2.57 0.88
C VAL A 68 10.74 1.31 0.92
N LEU A 69 9.44 1.46 0.63
CA LEU A 69 8.48 0.36 0.63
C LEU A 69 8.65 -0.50 -0.62
N ASP A 70 8.36 -1.79 -0.48
CA ASP A 70 8.34 -2.79 -1.56
C ASP A 70 7.31 -3.87 -1.22
N VAL A 71 6.04 -3.60 -1.53
CA VAL A 71 4.88 -4.35 -1.02
C VAL A 71 4.19 -5.13 -2.11
N ARG A 72 3.73 -6.35 -1.76
CA ARG A 72 2.70 -7.11 -2.50
C ARG A 72 1.63 -7.59 -1.54
N LEU A 73 0.40 -7.71 -2.04
CA LEU A 73 -0.72 -8.39 -1.38
C LEU A 73 -1.80 -8.79 -2.40
N THR A 74 -2.63 -9.77 -2.05
CA THR A 74 -3.87 -10.05 -2.78
C THR A 74 -5.08 -9.67 -1.95
N LEU A 75 -5.97 -8.86 -2.53
CA LEU A 75 -7.26 -8.51 -1.95
C LEU A 75 -8.38 -9.38 -2.53
N ARG A 76 -9.38 -9.68 -1.69
CA ARG A 76 -10.65 -10.29 -2.05
C ARG A 76 -11.79 -9.33 -1.74
N THR A 77 -12.60 -9.01 -2.73
CA THR A 77 -13.80 -8.19 -2.54
C THR A 77 -14.89 -8.97 -1.81
N ASP A 78 -15.84 -8.25 -1.20
CA ASP A 78 -17.01 -8.83 -0.54
C ASP A 78 -17.87 -9.69 -1.49
N ASP A 79 -17.90 -9.34 -2.77
CA ASP A 79 -18.58 -10.05 -3.86
C ASP A 79 -17.69 -11.06 -4.62
N GLY A 80 -16.51 -11.38 -4.06
CA GLY A 80 -15.71 -12.55 -4.41
C GLY A 80 -14.67 -12.39 -5.52
N ALA A 81 -14.43 -11.18 -6.03
CA ALA A 81 -13.34 -10.93 -6.98
C ALA A 81 -11.97 -10.86 -6.27
N PHE A 82 -10.90 -11.16 -7.00
CA PHE A 82 -9.52 -11.04 -6.52
C PHE A 82 -8.78 -9.92 -7.24
N ILE A 83 -7.97 -9.17 -6.49
CA ILE A 83 -7.18 -8.04 -6.98
C ILE A 83 -5.76 -8.19 -6.43
N TYR A 84 -4.80 -8.40 -7.31
CA TYR A 84 -3.39 -8.29 -6.95
C TYR A 84 -3.00 -6.82 -6.85
N VAL A 85 -2.25 -6.48 -5.81
CA VAL A 85 -1.76 -5.13 -5.54
C VAL A 85 -0.26 -5.19 -5.31
N GLU A 86 0.46 -4.29 -5.96
CA GLU A 86 1.87 -4.03 -5.66
C GLU A 86 2.10 -2.54 -5.55
N TYR A 87 3.01 -2.15 -4.66
CA TYR A 87 3.35 -0.74 -4.50
C TYR A 87 4.72 -0.51 -3.93
N GLY A 88 5.27 0.64 -4.31
CA GLY A 88 6.40 1.27 -3.64
C GLY A 88 5.97 2.59 -3.00
N GLY A 89 6.89 3.17 -2.24
CA GLY A 89 6.65 4.42 -1.54
C GLY A 89 7.80 4.80 -0.62
N ARG A 90 7.59 5.85 0.16
CA ARG A 90 8.52 6.31 1.18
C ARG A 90 7.80 6.42 2.52
N VAL A 91 8.48 5.98 3.57
CA VAL A 91 8.09 6.19 4.96
C VAL A 91 9.15 7.04 5.65
N ASP A 92 8.70 8.06 6.35
CA ASP A 92 9.51 8.75 7.33
C ASP A 92 9.40 7.98 8.66
N MET A 93 10.49 7.34 9.06
CA MET A 93 10.54 6.49 10.25
C MET A 93 10.45 7.30 11.55
N THR A 94 10.66 8.62 11.49
CA THR A 94 10.59 9.50 12.66
C THR A 94 9.15 9.93 12.97
N THR A 95 8.31 10.06 11.93
CA THR A 95 6.92 10.50 12.06
C THR A 95 5.91 9.38 11.83
N GLY A 96 6.33 8.27 11.23
CA GLY A 96 5.48 7.19 10.77
C GLY A 96 4.62 7.56 9.56
N LEU A 97 4.87 8.71 8.91
CA LEU A 97 4.10 9.15 7.74
C LEU A 97 4.59 8.44 6.48
N ILE A 98 3.64 8.06 5.63
CA ILE A 98 3.88 7.24 4.45
C ILE A 98 3.20 7.85 3.23
N ALA A 99 3.94 7.93 2.13
CA ALA A 99 3.40 8.16 0.80
C ALA A 99 3.71 6.96 -0.11
N ALA A 100 2.69 6.37 -0.72
CA ALA A 100 2.83 5.20 -1.58
C ALA A 100 2.00 5.32 -2.85
N ALA A 101 2.30 4.50 -3.87
CA ALA A 101 1.65 4.57 -5.17
C ALA A 101 1.28 3.18 -5.70
N PRO A 102 0.14 2.60 -5.25
CA PRO A 102 -0.26 1.27 -5.68
C PRO A 102 -0.83 1.22 -7.09
N THR A 103 -0.59 0.07 -7.71
CA THR A 103 -1.22 -0.37 -8.95
C THR A 103 -1.92 -1.71 -8.72
N PHE A 104 -2.85 -2.04 -9.61
CA PHE A 104 -3.80 -3.14 -9.42
C PHE A 104 -3.85 -4.04 -10.65
N GLN A 105 -4.07 -5.33 -10.42
CA GLN A 105 -4.33 -6.30 -11.48
C GLN A 105 -5.50 -7.20 -11.10
N THR A 106 -6.51 -7.26 -11.95
CA THR A 106 -7.66 -8.15 -11.81
C THR A 106 -8.22 -8.59 -13.17
N GLY A 107 -8.72 -9.82 -13.23
CA GLY A 107 -9.41 -10.37 -14.39
C GLY A 107 -10.93 -10.20 -14.36
N ASP A 108 -11.50 -9.77 -13.23
CA ASP A 108 -12.96 -9.69 -13.05
C ASP A 108 -13.54 -8.47 -13.78
N ASP A 109 -14.56 -8.70 -14.62
CA ASP A 109 -15.17 -7.65 -15.45
C ASP A 109 -15.73 -6.48 -14.63
N ARG A 110 -16.22 -6.72 -13.41
CA ARG A 110 -16.75 -5.68 -12.51
C ARG A 110 -15.68 -4.69 -12.07
N TYR A 111 -14.43 -5.17 -11.96
CA TYR A 111 -13.31 -4.42 -11.40
C TYR A 111 -12.19 -4.13 -12.41
N LYS A 112 -12.39 -4.45 -13.70
CA LYS A 112 -11.42 -4.17 -14.78
C LYS A 112 -10.96 -2.71 -14.87
N TRP A 113 -11.76 -1.78 -14.35
CA TRP A 113 -11.38 -0.36 -14.29
C TRP A 113 -10.14 -0.12 -13.42
N LEU A 114 -9.91 -0.90 -12.37
CA LEU A 114 -8.73 -0.78 -11.48
C LEU A 114 -7.41 -0.96 -12.23
N ASN A 115 -7.40 -1.78 -13.28
CA ASN A 115 -6.20 -2.02 -14.11
C ASN A 115 -5.70 -0.74 -14.81
N ARG A 116 -6.47 0.35 -14.81
CA ARG A 116 -6.14 1.64 -15.42
C ARG A 116 -5.90 2.75 -14.40
N VAL A 117 -6.01 2.44 -13.11
CA VAL A 117 -5.89 3.41 -12.03
C VAL A 117 -4.45 3.53 -11.60
N GLN A 118 -3.93 4.76 -11.58
CA GLN A 118 -2.81 5.11 -10.72
C GLN A 118 -3.37 5.66 -9.42
N ALA A 119 -3.07 5.00 -8.30
CA ALA A 119 -3.45 5.49 -6.99
C ALA A 119 -2.25 6.12 -6.26
N VAL A 120 -2.57 6.96 -5.28
CA VAL A 120 -1.64 7.48 -4.27
C VAL A 120 -2.25 7.23 -2.91
N LEU A 121 -1.44 6.79 -1.96
CA LEU A 121 -1.82 6.62 -0.56
C LEU A 121 -1.11 7.66 0.29
N ALA A 122 -1.85 8.28 1.21
CA ALA A 122 -1.31 9.06 2.31
C ALA A 122 -1.62 8.33 3.61
N GLY A 123 -0.60 7.86 4.31
CA GLY A 123 -0.78 7.00 5.48
C GLY A 123 0.05 7.37 6.69
N GLN A 124 -0.31 6.75 7.81
CA GLN A 124 0.40 6.86 9.06
C GLN A 124 0.37 5.53 9.79
N VAL A 125 1.54 5.06 10.22
CA VAL A 125 1.69 3.88 11.06
C VAL A 125 1.85 4.28 12.53
N ASN A 126 1.14 3.57 13.41
CA ASN A 126 1.45 3.54 14.83
C ASN A 126 2.32 2.30 15.09
N LEU A 127 3.60 2.51 15.34
CA LEU A 127 4.58 1.42 15.54
C LEU A 127 4.37 0.67 16.87
N GLU A 128 3.71 1.27 17.86
CA GLU A 128 3.42 0.59 19.14
C GLU A 128 2.30 -0.44 18.97
N THR A 129 1.30 -0.14 18.15
CA THR A 129 0.14 -1.02 17.93
C THR A 129 0.24 -1.85 16.65
N GLY A 130 1.13 -1.49 15.73
CA GLY A 130 1.21 -2.06 14.38
C GLY A 130 0.04 -1.67 13.48
N VAL A 131 -0.82 -0.72 13.89
CA VAL A 131 -1.95 -0.26 13.08
C VAL A 131 -1.46 0.80 12.08
N LEU A 132 -1.75 0.57 10.81
CA LEU A 132 -1.46 1.49 9.71
C LEU A 132 -2.76 1.87 9.01
N ILE A 133 -2.97 3.17 8.81
CA ILE A 133 -4.12 3.71 8.07
C ILE A 133 -3.62 4.43 6.83
N TYR A 134 -4.25 4.19 5.69
CA TYR A 134 -4.07 4.94 4.44
C TYR A 134 -5.36 5.60 4.01
N ASN A 135 -5.32 6.87 3.64
CA ASN A 135 -6.29 7.48 2.75
C ASN A 135 -5.90 7.18 1.30
N ILE A 136 -6.85 6.73 0.49
CA ILE A 136 -6.66 6.36 -0.91
C ILE A 136 -7.09 7.52 -1.79
N TYR A 137 -6.26 7.84 -2.79
CA TYR A 137 -6.59 8.80 -3.83
C TYR A 137 -6.36 8.20 -5.22
N GLU A 138 -7.29 8.42 -6.13
CA GLU A 138 -7.09 8.18 -7.56
C GLU A 138 -6.44 9.41 -8.20
N VAL A 139 -5.38 9.20 -8.96
CA VAL A 139 -4.72 10.26 -9.73
C VAL A 139 -5.51 10.51 -11.02
N GLN A 140 -6.03 11.72 -11.17
CA GLN A 140 -6.66 12.17 -12.41
C GLN A 140 -5.67 13.03 -13.18
N VAL A 141 -5.26 12.57 -14.36
CA VAL A 141 -4.43 13.35 -15.30
C VAL A 141 -5.33 14.08 -16.29
N ALA A 142 -5.03 15.35 -16.55
CA ALA A 142 -5.68 16.17 -17.57
C ALA A 142 -4.63 16.86 -18.44
N ALA A 143 -4.95 17.07 -19.71
CA ALA A 143 -4.19 17.93 -20.61
C ALA A 143 -5.18 18.88 -21.29
N ASP A 144 -4.85 20.17 -21.33
CA ASP A 144 -5.59 21.19 -22.08
C ASP A 144 -5.62 20.86 -23.58
#